data_AF-X1SX43-F1
#
_entry.id   AF-X1SX43-F1
#
_cell.length_a   1.000
_cell.length_b   1.000
_cell.length_c   1.000
_cell.angle_alpha   90.00
_cell.angle_beta   90.00
_cell.angle_gamma   90.00
#
_symmetry.space_group_name_H-M   'P 1'
#
loop_
_entity.id
_entity.type
_entity.pdbx_description
1 polymer ?
#
loop_
_entity_poly.entity_id
_entity_poly.type
_entity_poly.pdbx_seq_one_letter_code
_entity_poly.pdbx_strand_id
1 'polypeptide(L)'
;MLKLGHDLLELHLAKRGTGKEDYHGEIPYHSDKDWNYISIFGDVNIDRAYFWEEGLGKGDYPLNGDLNLPERHHSYVFQKWSEMIAVDGAFDKAREVLYEILGINVWSKQMEEINREAGENVDDFYKANPTQEQKEPILVVEVDCKGVVIKKEGKAENKVRLKKGEKPNKKKMATVTAVFGTERNVRKVEDIVKEEAGNEEGEKDNSLHLIKLETKDEPRPQNKYVRATLKGKDVAFERVAEEVEQRDPDKSRERVALMDGESALEKKTVKYLP
;
A
#
# COMPACT_ATOMS: atom_id res chain seq x y z
N MET A 1 15.25 -24.12 -14.23
CA MET A 1 13.98 -24.31 -13.47
C MET A 1 12.79 -23.68 -14.18
N LEU A 2 12.89 -22.45 -14.71
CA LEU A 2 11.77 -21.78 -15.39
C LEU A 2 11.19 -22.59 -16.57
N LYS A 3 12.04 -23.14 -17.45
CA LYS A 3 11.58 -23.99 -18.57
C LYS A 3 10.79 -25.22 -18.13
N LEU A 4 11.29 -25.96 -17.12
CA LEU A 4 10.56 -27.12 -16.59
C LEU A 4 9.22 -26.71 -15.98
N GLY A 5 9.17 -25.59 -15.26
CA GLY A 5 7.93 -25.06 -14.72
C GLY A 5 6.93 -24.66 -15.81
N HIS A 6 7.42 -24.07 -16.91
CA HIS A 6 6.63 -23.73 -18.09
C HIS A 6 6.05 -24.98 -18.75
N ASP A 7 6.89 -25.97 -19.07
CA ASP A 7 6.48 -27.24 -19.68
C ASP A 7 5.42 -27.98 -18.81
N LEU A 8 5.62 -28.00 -17.49
CA LEU A 8 4.67 -28.61 -16.55
C LEU A 8 3.35 -27.84 -16.45
N LEU A 9 3.39 -26.51 -16.55
CA LEU A 9 2.20 -25.67 -16.55
C LEU A 9 1.39 -25.90 -17.84
N GLU A 10 2.05 -25.93 -19.00
CA GLU A 10 1.39 -26.26 -20.28
C GLU A 10 0.75 -27.64 -20.24
N LEU A 11 1.46 -28.65 -19.72
CA LEU A 11 0.90 -30.00 -19.54
C LEU A 11 -0.31 -30.02 -18.59
N HIS A 12 -0.28 -29.24 -17.51
CA HIS A 12 -1.41 -29.12 -16.59
C HIS A 12 -2.63 -28.51 -17.29
N LEU A 13 -2.43 -27.44 -18.05
CA LEU A 13 -3.49 -26.77 -18.81
C LEU A 13 -4.04 -27.66 -19.92
N ALA A 14 -3.18 -28.35 -20.66
CA ALA A 14 -3.57 -29.29 -21.70
C ALA A 14 -4.42 -30.45 -21.15
N LYS A 15 -4.11 -30.94 -19.94
CA LYS A 15 -4.90 -31.98 -19.27
C LYS A 15 -6.29 -31.49 -18.85
N ARG A 16 -6.44 -30.20 -18.54
CA ARG A 16 -7.73 -29.57 -18.19
C ARG A 16 -8.58 -29.30 -19.42
N GLY A 17 -7.98 -29.11 -20.59
CA GLY A 17 -8.69 -28.74 -21.81
C GLY A 17 -9.36 -27.37 -21.67
N THR A 18 -10.48 -27.18 -22.36
CA THR A 18 -11.18 -25.88 -22.38
C THR A 18 -12.13 -25.67 -21.20
N GLY A 19 -12.30 -26.67 -20.33
CA GLY A 19 -13.29 -26.67 -19.24
C GLY A 19 -14.74 -26.80 -19.72
N LYS A 20 -14.96 -27.08 -21.02
CA LYS A 20 -16.30 -27.18 -21.60
C LYS A 20 -17.14 -28.32 -21.01
N GLU A 21 -16.52 -29.49 -20.83
CA GLU A 21 -17.21 -30.70 -20.37
C GLU A 21 -17.55 -30.64 -18.87
N ASP A 22 -16.82 -29.83 -18.11
CA ASP A 22 -16.99 -29.66 -16.66
C ASP A 22 -18.11 -28.66 -16.30
N TYR A 23 -18.61 -27.90 -17.29
CA TYR A 23 -19.68 -26.95 -17.08
C TYR A 23 -21.06 -27.61 -17.13
N HIS A 24 -21.81 -27.48 -16.03
CA HIS A 24 -23.18 -28.01 -15.87
C HIS A 24 -24.22 -26.91 -15.64
N GLY A 25 -23.91 -25.66 -15.99
CA GLY A 25 -24.85 -24.54 -15.87
C GLY A 25 -25.82 -24.42 -17.05
N GLU A 26 -26.76 -23.47 -16.96
CA GLU A 26 -27.86 -23.32 -17.93
C GLU A 26 -27.47 -22.53 -19.19
N ILE A 27 -26.39 -21.74 -19.13
CA ILE A 27 -25.95 -20.88 -20.24
C ILE A 27 -25.35 -21.76 -21.36
N PRO A 28 -25.79 -21.62 -22.63
CA PRO A 28 -25.24 -22.41 -23.74
C PRO A 28 -23.79 -22.05 -24.06
N TYR A 29 -23.06 -23.06 -24.55
CA TYR A 29 -21.74 -22.87 -25.15
C TYR A 29 -21.83 -21.98 -26.38
N HIS A 30 -20.97 -20.96 -26.47
CA HIS A 30 -20.90 -20.05 -27.59
C HIS A 30 -19.68 -20.31 -28.48
N SER A 31 -18.47 -20.19 -27.92
CA SER A 31 -17.22 -20.46 -28.66
C SER A 31 -16.04 -20.70 -27.72
N ASP A 32 -14.97 -21.30 -28.21
CA ASP A 32 -13.69 -21.28 -27.49
C ASP A 32 -13.00 -19.92 -27.69
N LYS A 33 -12.30 -19.45 -26.66
CA LYS A 33 -11.53 -18.22 -26.66
C LYS A 33 -10.15 -18.47 -26.09
N ASP A 34 -9.15 -17.96 -26.77
CA ASP A 34 -7.78 -17.92 -26.32
C ASP A 34 -7.59 -16.85 -25.24
N TRP A 35 -6.73 -17.15 -24.28
CA TRP A 35 -6.32 -16.24 -23.24
C TRP A 35 -4.82 -16.36 -23.00
N ASN A 36 -4.08 -15.34 -23.41
CA ASN A 36 -2.65 -15.27 -23.12
C ASN A 36 -2.45 -15.02 -21.62
N TYR A 37 -1.89 -15.99 -20.91
CA TYR A 37 -1.60 -15.93 -19.49
C TYR A 37 -0.09 -15.84 -19.24
N ILE A 38 0.31 -14.78 -18.54
CA ILE A 38 1.69 -14.47 -18.18
C ILE A 38 1.97 -14.99 -16.77
N SER A 39 2.56 -16.18 -16.69
CA SER A 39 2.99 -16.79 -15.43
C SER A 39 4.43 -16.37 -15.09
N ILE A 40 4.90 -16.64 -13.87
CA ILE A 40 6.32 -16.48 -13.53
C ILE A 40 7.25 -17.41 -14.33
N PHE A 41 6.72 -18.43 -15.00
CA PHE A 41 7.48 -19.34 -15.85
C PHE A 41 7.53 -18.89 -17.32
N GLY A 42 6.77 -17.84 -17.68
CA GLY A 42 6.61 -17.35 -19.04
C GLY A 42 5.14 -17.30 -19.49
N ASP A 43 4.96 -16.91 -20.73
CA ASP A 43 3.66 -16.79 -21.40
C ASP A 43 3.14 -18.18 -21.79
N VAL A 44 1.88 -18.45 -21.49
CA VAL A 44 1.16 -19.68 -21.88
C VAL A 44 -0.21 -19.29 -22.44
N ASN A 45 -0.64 -19.94 -23.51
CA ASN A 45 -2.00 -19.75 -24.01
C ASN A 45 -2.95 -20.71 -23.28
N ILE A 46 -4.07 -20.18 -22.79
CA ILE A 46 -5.14 -20.96 -22.19
C ILE A 46 -6.35 -20.87 -23.11
N ASP A 47 -6.73 -21.98 -23.72
CA ASP A 47 -7.98 -22.07 -24.45
C ASP A 47 -9.12 -22.33 -23.46
N ARG A 48 -10.16 -21.49 -23.49
CA ARG A 48 -11.27 -21.55 -22.53
C ARG A 48 -12.60 -21.50 -23.26
N ALA A 49 -13.53 -22.35 -22.86
CA ALA A 49 -14.89 -22.32 -23.39
C ALA A 49 -15.63 -21.08 -22.85
N TYR A 50 -16.23 -20.31 -23.78
CA TYR A 50 -17.05 -19.15 -23.48
C TYR A 50 -18.53 -19.53 -23.56
N PHE A 51 -19.25 -19.30 -22.47
CA PHE A 51 -20.69 -19.56 -22.36
C PHE A 51 -21.44 -18.23 -22.34
N TRP A 52 -22.39 -18.06 -23.26
CA TRP A 52 -23.13 -16.81 -23.39
C TRP A 52 -24.45 -17.00 -24.13
N GLU A 53 -25.46 -16.22 -23.75
CA GLU A 53 -26.75 -16.13 -24.42
C GLU A 53 -27.22 -14.68 -24.50
N GLU A 54 -27.91 -14.35 -25.59
CA GLU A 54 -28.49 -13.03 -25.80
C GLU A 54 -29.52 -12.71 -24.70
N GLY A 55 -29.37 -11.54 -24.06
CA GLY A 55 -30.28 -11.08 -23.01
C GLY A 55 -29.93 -11.49 -21.58
N LEU A 56 -29.00 -12.44 -21.36
CA LEU A 56 -28.56 -12.87 -20.02
C LEU A 56 -27.36 -12.08 -19.45
N GLY A 57 -26.85 -11.08 -20.18
CA GLY A 57 -25.79 -10.19 -19.71
C GLY A 57 -24.38 -10.65 -20.09
N LYS A 58 -23.45 -10.60 -19.14
CA LYS A 58 -22.03 -10.91 -19.36
C LYS A 58 -21.84 -12.42 -19.43
N GLY A 59 -21.12 -12.91 -20.45
CA GLY A 59 -20.81 -14.34 -20.57
C GLY A 59 -19.75 -14.79 -19.57
N ASP A 60 -19.66 -16.10 -19.40
CA ASP A 60 -18.83 -16.73 -18.38
C ASP A 60 -17.77 -17.66 -18.99
N TYR A 61 -16.68 -17.82 -18.24
CA TYR A 61 -15.57 -18.72 -18.54
C TYR A 61 -15.36 -19.61 -17.31
N PRO A 62 -16.06 -20.76 -17.19
CA PRO A 62 -16.05 -21.60 -15.99
C PRO A 62 -14.63 -22.01 -15.55
N LEU A 63 -13.76 -22.28 -16.52
CA LEU A 63 -12.37 -22.64 -16.30
C LEU A 63 -11.57 -21.58 -15.51
N ASN A 64 -12.01 -20.32 -15.49
CA ASN A 64 -11.38 -19.27 -14.67
C ASN A 64 -11.51 -19.55 -13.18
N GLY A 65 -12.68 -19.99 -12.73
CA GLY A 65 -12.90 -20.34 -11.33
C GLY A 65 -12.10 -21.58 -10.94
N ASP A 66 -12.12 -22.61 -11.79
CA ASP A 66 -11.46 -23.90 -11.52
C ASP A 66 -9.94 -23.78 -11.43
N LEU A 67 -9.35 -22.94 -12.29
CA LEU A 67 -7.91 -22.65 -12.28
C LEU A 67 -7.54 -21.48 -11.37
N ASN A 68 -8.54 -20.83 -10.74
CA ASN A 68 -8.38 -19.59 -9.98
C ASN A 68 -7.55 -18.55 -10.74
N LEU A 69 -7.95 -18.29 -12.00
CA LEU A 69 -7.27 -17.33 -12.87
C LEU A 69 -7.58 -15.89 -12.45
N PRO A 70 -6.59 -15.00 -12.48
CA PRO A 70 -6.82 -13.57 -12.26
C PRO A 70 -7.64 -12.95 -13.39
N GLU A 71 -8.28 -11.82 -13.11
CA GLU A 71 -8.96 -11.01 -14.12
C GLU A 71 -7.98 -10.45 -15.17
N ARG A 72 -6.70 -10.29 -14.79
CA ARG A 72 -5.62 -9.88 -15.68
C ARG A 72 -4.93 -11.08 -16.31
N HIS A 73 -4.23 -10.80 -17.41
CA HIS A 73 -3.34 -11.77 -18.04
C HIS A 73 -2.16 -12.20 -17.15
N HIS A 74 -1.78 -11.41 -16.13
CA HIS A 74 -0.64 -11.71 -15.27
C HIS A 74 -1.04 -12.59 -14.08
N SER A 75 -0.27 -13.62 -13.78
CA SER A 75 -0.46 -14.45 -12.58
C SER A 75 -0.44 -13.66 -11.28
N TYR A 76 -1.17 -14.11 -10.25
CA TYR A 76 -1.17 -13.46 -8.93
C TYR A 76 0.23 -13.33 -8.32
N VAL A 77 1.10 -14.32 -8.55
CA VAL A 77 2.49 -14.27 -8.05
C VAL A 77 3.28 -13.17 -8.74
N PHE A 78 3.11 -13.03 -10.06
CA PHE A 78 3.73 -11.94 -10.81
C PHE A 78 3.22 -10.57 -10.32
N GLN A 79 1.89 -10.42 -10.18
CA GLN A 79 1.27 -9.18 -9.67
C GLN A 79 1.82 -8.81 -8.29
N LYS A 80 1.85 -9.77 -7.35
CA LYS A 80 2.41 -9.60 -6.01
C LYS A 80 3.87 -9.15 -6.03
N TRP A 81 4.71 -9.76 -6.87
CA TRP A 81 6.12 -9.37 -6.95
C TRP A 81 6.30 -8.00 -7.59
N SER A 82 5.50 -7.69 -8.62
CA SER A 82 5.42 -6.35 -9.20
C SER A 82 5.09 -5.30 -8.15
N GLU A 83 4.06 -5.53 -7.34
CA GLU A 83 3.65 -4.63 -6.25
C GLU A 83 4.76 -4.46 -5.22
N MET A 84 5.32 -5.57 -4.73
CA MET A 84 6.37 -5.57 -3.71
C MET A 84 7.60 -4.75 -4.13
N ILE A 85 8.04 -4.88 -5.39
CA ILE A 85 9.22 -4.17 -5.89
C ILE A 85 8.88 -2.71 -6.24
N ALA A 86 7.68 -2.47 -6.76
CA ALA A 86 7.25 -1.15 -7.19
C ALA A 86 7.00 -0.19 -6.02
N VAL A 87 6.61 -0.69 -4.84
CA VAL A 87 6.42 0.14 -3.64
C VAL A 87 7.69 0.89 -3.25
N ASP A 88 8.86 0.26 -3.45
CA ASP A 88 10.16 0.81 -3.05
C ASP A 88 10.86 1.62 -4.17
N GLY A 89 10.27 1.75 -5.35
CA GLY A 89 10.96 2.32 -6.50
C GLY A 89 10.08 2.79 -7.65
N ALA A 90 10.72 3.00 -8.81
CA ALA A 90 10.01 3.31 -10.04
C ALA A 90 9.43 2.04 -10.67
N PHE A 91 8.24 2.12 -11.27
CA PHE A 91 7.63 0.99 -11.99
C PHE A 91 8.54 0.42 -13.08
N ASP A 92 9.27 1.29 -13.79
CA ASP A 92 10.26 0.87 -14.79
C ASP A 92 11.39 0.03 -14.17
N LYS A 93 11.80 0.35 -12.94
CA LYS A 93 12.84 -0.41 -12.26
C LYS A 93 12.32 -1.76 -11.79
N ALA A 94 11.09 -1.82 -11.28
CA ALA A 94 10.44 -3.08 -10.94
C ALA A 94 10.33 -4.01 -12.16
N ARG A 95 9.97 -3.45 -13.32
CA ARG A 95 9.96 -4.17 -14.59
C ARG A 95 11.34 -4.71 -14.96
N GLU A 96 12.39 -3.88 -14.89
CA GLU A 96 13.76 -4.32 -15.20
C GLU A 96 14.20 -5.49 -14.32
N VAL A 97 13.93 -5.41 -13.01
CA VAL A 97 14.27 -6.47 -12.05
C VAL A 97 13.52 -7.77 -12.38
N LEU A 98 12.21 -7.68 -12.65
CA LEU A 98 11.43 -8.87 -13.00
C LEU A 98 11.85 -9.45 -14.36
N TYR A 99 12.22 -8.61 -15.31
CA TYR A 99 12.77 -9.06 -16.59
C TYR A 99 14.10 -9.79 -16.40
N GLU A 100 14.99 -9.28 -15.56
CA GLU A 100 16.29 -9.90 -15.27
C GLU A 100 16.13 -11.28 -14.60
N ILE A 101 15.16 -11.42 -13.69
CA ILE A 101 14.92 -12.66 -12.95
C ILE A 101 14.12 -13.69 -13.77
N LEU A 102 13.08 -13.24 -14.47
CA LEU A 102 12.06 -14.11 -15.08
C LEU A 102 12.17 -14.17 -16.62
N GLY A 103 12.86 -13.23 -17.25
CA GLY A 103 12.89 -13.09 -18.72
C GLY A 103 11.59 -12.55 -19.33
N ILE A 104 10.62 -12.12 -18.50
CA ILE A 104 9.29 -11.69 -18.93
C ILE A 104 9.29 -10.18 -19.14
N ASN A 105 8.94 -9.74 -20.34
CA ASN A 105 8.89 -8.32 -20.68
C ASN A 105 7.45 -7.79 -20.60
N VAL A 106 7.16 -7.03 -19.55
CA VAL A 106 5.86 -6.39 -19.33
C VAL A 106 5.98 -4.88 -19.57
N TRP A 107 4.96 -4.27 -20.18
CA TRP A 107 4.99 -2.83 -20.44
C TRP A 107 4.86 -2.04 -19.14
N SER A 108 5.56 -0.92 -19.03
CA SER A 108 5.53 -0.05 -17.84
C SER A 108 4.11 0.38 -17.46
N LYS A 109 3.25 0.58 -18.46
CA LYS A 109 1.83 0.88 -18.26
C LYS A 109 1.09 -0.24 -17.54
N GLN A 110 1.37 -1.50 -17.88
CA GLN A 110 0.74 -2.64 -17.21
C GLN A 110 1.21 -2.75 -15.75
N MET A 111 2.50 -2.46 -15.48
CA MET A 111 3.02 -2.38 -14.11
C MET A 111 2.32 -1.30 -13.29
N GLU A 112 2.12 -0.10 -13.88
CA GLU A 112 1.38 1.00 -13.26
C GLU A 112 -0.08 0.62 -12.98
N GLU A 113 -0.75 -0.05 -13.92
CA GLU A 113 -2.14 -0.49 -13.79
C GLU A 113 -2.33 -1.55 -12.69
N ILE A 114 -1.44 -2.56 -12.62
CA ILE A 114 -1.44 -3.58 -11.54
C ILE A 114 -1.34 -2.88 -10.18
N ASN A 115 -0.38 -1.98 -10.02
CA ASN A 115 -0.15 -1.27 -8.76
C ASN A 115 -1.28 -0.30 -8.41
N ARG A 116 -1.92 0.31 -9.40
CA ARG A 116 -3.05 1.23 -9.19
C ARG A 116 -4.25 0.49 -8.61
N GLU A 117 -4.60 -0.65 -9.19
CA GLU A 117 -5.71 -1.47 -8.70
C GLU A 117 -5.44 -2.04 -7.31
N ALA A 118 -4.20 -2.46 -7.03
CA ALA A 118 -3.80 -2.83 -5.67
C ALA A 118 -4.07 -1.68 -4.68
N GLY A 119 -3.85 -0.44 -5.09
CA GLY A 119 -4.17 0.77 -4.33
C GLY A 119 -5.66 1.01 -4.08
N GLU A 120 -6.55 0.51 -4.93
CA GLU A 120 -8.02 0.66 -4.77
C GLU A 120 -8.54 -0.21 -3.62
N ASN A 121 -7.91 -1.37 -3.40
CA ASN A 121 -8.27 -2.31 -2.33
C ASN A 121 -7.84 -1.84 -0.92
N VAL A 122 -7.11 -0.73 -0.82
CA VAL A 122 -6.55 -0.24 0.44
C VAL A 122 -7.63 0.15 1.45
N ASP A 123 -8.73 0.76 1.02
CA ASP A 123 -9.80 1.13 1.98
C ASP A 123 -10.53 -0.13 2.48
N ASP A 124 -10.81 -1.09 1.60
CA ASP A 124 -11.53 -2.32 1.95
C ASP A 124 -10.68 -3.28 2.79
N PHE A 125 -9.37 -3.37 2.54
CA PHE A 125 -8.45 -4.16 3.37
C PHE A 125 -8.53 -3.75 4.84
N TYR A 126 -8.56 -2.45 5.13
CA TYR A 126 -8.60 -1.99 6.51
C TYR A 126 -10.01 -2.03 7.12
N LYS A 127 -11.09 -1.94 6.32
CA LYS A 127 -12.44 -2.25 6.82
C LYS A 127 -12.56 -3.71 7.23
N ALA A 128 -11.97 -4.62 6.47
CA ALA A 128 -11.97 -6.06 6.76
C ALA A 128 -11.02 -6.42 7.93
N ASN A 129 -10.03 -5.56 8.22
CA ASN A 129 -9.06 -5.73 9.29
C ASN A 129 -9.13 -4.54 10.27
N PRO A 130 -10.26 -4.39 11.02
CA PRO A 130 -10.44 -3.28 11.93
C PRO A 130 -9.35 -3.27 13.01
N THR A 131 -8.92 -2.09 13.42
CA THR A 131 -7.95 -1.97 14.51
C THR A 131 -8.55 -2.50 15.81
N GLN A 132 -7.76 -3.28 16.55
CA GLN A 132 -8.05 -3.71 17.92
C GLN A 132 -7.84 -2.57 18.93
N GLU A 133 -8.46 -2.71 20.10
CA GLU A 133 -8.23 -1.82 21.25
C GLU A 133 -6.74 -1.81 21.63
N GLN A 134 -6.17 -0.63 21.86
CA GLN A 134 -4.76 -0.47 22.16
C GLN A 134 -4.47 -0.92 23.60
N LYS A 135 -3.44 -1.73 23.82
CA LYS A 135 -3.11 -2.24 25.17
C LYS A 135 -2.08 -1.39 25.89
N GLU A 136 -1.24 -0.74 25.12
CA GLU A 136 -0.13 0.07 25.56
C GLU A 136 -0.65 1.34 26.24
N PRO A 137 0.04 1.83 27.28
CA PRO A 137 -0.43 2.94 28.11
C PRO A 137 -0.45 4.29 27.38
N ILE A 138 0.34 4.44 26.31
CA ILE A 138 0.42 5.66 25.51
C ILE A 138 -0.12 5.38 24.12
N LEU A 139 -1.09 6.18 23.68
CA LEU A 139 -1.59 6.21 22.31
C LEU A 139 -1.03 7.46 21.61
N VAL A 140 -0.19 7.24 20.60
CA VAL A 140 0.49 8.30 19.86
C VAL A 140 -0.19 8.52 18.52
N VAL A 141 -0.38 9.79 18.19
CA VAL A 141 -0.75 10.28 16.86
C VAL A 141 0.41 11.09 16.31
N GLU A 142 0.90 10.73 15.13
CA GLU A 142 1.86 11.53 14.36
C GLU A 142 1.15 12.14 13.15
N VAL A 143 1.40 13.42 12.86
CA VAL A 143 0.92 14.08 11.65
C VAL A 143 2.06 14.85 10.99
N ASP A 144 2.34 14.52 9.73
CA ASP A 144 3.32 15.21 8.88
C ASP A 144 2.66 15.68 7.57
N CYS A 145 3.23 16.73 6.96
CA CYS A 145 2.74 17.30 5.71
C CYS A 145 3.83 17.30 4.64
N LYS A 146 3.67 16.44 3.64
CA LYS A 146 4.61 16.35 2.51
C LYS A 146 4.07 17.01 1.25
N GLY A 147 4.84 17.93 0.68
CA GLY A 147 4.57 18.47 -0.66
C GLY A 147 4.95 17.50 -1.77
N VAL A 148 3.98 16.79 -2.35
CA VAL A 148 4.16 15.79 -3.41
C VAL A 148 3.94 16.42 -4.78
N VAL A 149 4.87 16.23 -5.70
CA VAL A 149 4.72 16.68 -7.10
C VAL A 149 3.74 15.76 -7.82
N ILE A 150 2.65 16.32 -8.33
CA ILE A 150 1.62 15.57 -9.06
C ILE A 150 1.75 15.87 -10.55
N LYS A 151 1.74 14.81 -11.37
CA LYS A 151 1.57 14.92 -12.82
C LYS A 151 0.10 15.25 -13.11
N LYS A 152 -0.17 16.43 -13.65
CA LYS A 152 -1.53 16.78 -14.10
C LYS A 152 -1.87 15.97 -15.35
N GLU A 153 -3.09 15.47 -15.43
CA GLU A 153 -3.66 14.96 -16.68
C GLU A 153 -4.05 16.16 -17.55
N GLY A 154 -3.45 16.29 -18.74
CA GLY A 154 -3.72 17.37 -19.70
C GLY A 154 -2.75 18.57 -19.68
N LYS A 155 -2.90 19.46 -20.68
CA LYS A 155 -2.15 20.73 -20.74
C LYS A 155 -2.63 21.61 -19.58
N ALA A 156 -1.73 21.98 -18.68
CA ALA A 156 -2.05 22.95 -17.63
C ALA A 156 -2.56 24.23 -18.29
N GLU A 157 -3.78 24.65 -17.96
CA GLU A 157 -4.21 26.02 -18.23
C GLU A 157 -3.22 26.94 -17.54
N ASN A 158 -2.37 27.61 -18.33
CA ASN A 158 -1.48 28.64 -17.83
C ASN A 158 -2.34 29.85 -17.43
N LYS A 159 -2.94 29.79 -16.25
CA LYS A 159 -3.60 30.96 -15.66
C LYS A 159 -2.53 31.98 -15.33
N VAL A 160 -2.54 33.08 -16.09
CA VAL A 160 -1.64 34.24 -15.92
C VAL A 160 -1.81 34.87 -14.53
N ARG A 161 -2.97 34.67 -13.88
CA ARG A 161 -3.26 35.20 -12.55
C ARG A 161 -3.84 34.11 -11.64
N LEU A 162 -3.09 33.82 -10.59
CA LEU A 162 -3.46 32.89 -9.53
C LEU A 162 -4.43 33.57 -8.54
N LYS A 163 -5.42 32.84 -8.03
CA LYS A 163 -6.24 33.32 -6.91
C LYS A 163 -5.44 33.31 -5.60
N LYS A 164 -5.87 34.07 -4.59
CA LYS A 164 -5.26 34.06 -3.25
C LYS A 164 -5.19 32.63 -2.71
N GLY A 165 -3.98 32.11 -2.49
CA GLY A 165 -3.73 30.73 -2.02
C GLY A 165 -3.47 29.70 -3.14
N GLU A 166 -3.71 30.05 -4.40
CA GLU A 166 -3.37 29.21 -5.55
C GLU A 166 -1.87 29.32 -5.81
N LYS A 167 -1.14 28.21 -5.61
CA LYS A 167 0.30 28.16 -5.89
C LYS A 167 0.51 27.73 -7.34
N PRO A 168 1.46 28.33 -8.09
CA PRO A 168 1.78 27.90 -9.45
C PRO A 168 2.38 26.48 -9.48
N ASN A 169 2.82 26.00 -8.32
CA ASN A 169 3.54 24.75 -8.19
C ASN A 169 2.65 23.52 -8.43
N LYS A 170 3.24 22.54 -9.12
CA LYS A 170 2.72 21.18 -9.35
C LYS A 170 2.60 20.34 -8.06
N LYS A 171 2.85 20.94 -6.89
CA LYS A 171 2.87 20.23 -5.61
C LYS A 171 1.50 20.27 -4.94
N LYS A 172 0.94 19.11 -4.61
CA LYS A 172 -0.17 18.99 -3.67
C LYS A 172 0.40 18.62 -2.30
N MET A 173 -0.24 19.09 -1.23
CA MET A 173 0.13 18.69 0.12
C MET A 173 -0.55 17.36 0.45
N ALA A 174 0.24 16.32 0.68
CA ALA A 174 -0.20 15.10 1.31
C ALA A 174 -0.09 15.27 2.81
N THR A 175 -1.17 14.98 3.54
CA THR A 175 -1.13 14.83 4.98
C THR A 175 -0.93 13.36 5.29
N VAL A 176 0.16 13.05 5.97
CA VAL A 176 0.52 11.69 6.42
C VAL A 176 0.19 11.61 7.90
N THR A 177 -0.50 10.57 8.30
CA THR A 177 -0.87 10.31 9.69
C THR A 177 -0.38 8.94 10.11
N ALA A 178 0.05 8.82 11.37
CA ALA A 178 0.29 7.54 11.98
C ALA A 178 -0.39 7.47 13.36
N VAL A 179 -0.97 6.32 13.69
CA VAL A 179 -1.55 6.04 15.01
C VAL A 179 -0.96 4.73 15.53
N PHE A 180 -0.43 4.75 16.75
CA PHE A 180 0.19 3.56 17.36
C PHE A 180 0.22 3.65 18.88
N GLY A 181 0.26 2.50 19.53
CA GLY A 181 0.53 2.41 20.96
C GLY A 181 2.02 2.28 21.24
N THR A 182 2.47 2.72 22.40
CA THR A 182 3.84 2.48 22.87
C THR A 182 3.89 2.34 24.38
N GLU A 183 4.80 1.50 24.86
CA GLU A 183 5.13 1.44 26.29
C GLU A 183 5.85 2.70 26.75
N ARG A 184 5.81 2.96 28.06
CA ARG A 184 6.58 4.05 28.67
C ARG A 184 8.07 3.73 28.62
N ASN A 185 8.86 4.63 28.04
CA ASN A 185 10.32 4.56 28.13
C ASN A 185 10.78 5.24 29.44
N VAL A 186 10.76 4.51 30.56
CA VAL A 186 11.11 5.04 31.89
C VAL A 186 12.64 5.09 32.04
N ARG A 187 13.18 6.30 32.16
CA ARG A 187 14.62 6.53 32.38
C ARG A 187 14.97 6.54 33.86
N LYS A 188 16.09 5.93 34.24
CA LYS A 188 16.67 6.05 35.59
C LYS A 188 17.78 7.09 35.62
N VAL A 189 18.14 7.55 36.83
CA VAL A 189 19.22 8.54 37.02
C VAL A 189 20.53 8.01 36.45
N GLU A 190 20.81 6.72 36.61
CA GLU A 190 22.02 6.08 36.10
C GLU A 190 22.07 6.09 34.56
N ASP A 191 20.92 5.98 33.89
CA ASP A 191 20.84 6.03 32.42
C ASP A 191 21.19 7.43 31.89
N ILE A 192 20.79 8.47 32.63
CA ILE A 192 21.10 9.87 32.30
C ILE A 192 22.58 10.18 32.56
N VAL A 193 23.11 9.75 33.70
CA VAL A 193 24.51 10.02 34.09
C VAL A 193 25.50 9.29 33.19
N LYS A 194 25.22 8.04 32.80
CA LYS A 194 26.08 7.30 31.85
C LYS A 194 26.19 7.99 30.49
N GLU A 195 25.11 8.61 30.02
CA GLU A 195 25.11 9.33 28.75
C GLU A 195 25.88 10.67 28.86
N GLU A 196 25.61 11.44 29.92
CA GLU A 196 26.26 12.75 30.11
C GLU A 196 27.77 12.59 30.36
N ALA A 197 28.17 11.56 31.14
CA ALA A 197 29.58 11.25 31.40
C ALA A 197 30.25 10.47 30.25
N GLY A 198 29.50 9.64 29.51
CA GLY A 198 30.00 8.91 28.34
C GLY A 198 30.30 9.81 27.14
N ASN A 199 29.70 11.00 27.09
CA ASN A 199 30.02 12.06 26.13
C ASN A 199 31.36 12.78 26.40
N GLU A 200 32.05 12.49 27.51
CA GLU A 200 33.35 13.13 27.82
C GLU A 200 34.57 12.38 27.26
N GLU A 201 34.48 11.06 26.97
CA GLU A 201 35.67 10.23 26.68
C GLU A 201 35.76 9.62 25.26
N GLY A 202 34.85 9.92 24.33
CA GLY A 202 34.89 9.38 22.95
C GLY A 202 34.58 10.40 21.88
N GLU A 203 35.44 10.49 20.87
CA GLU A 203 35.38 11.30 19.65
C GLU A 203 34.07 12.08 19.39
N LYS A 204 34.17 13.41 19.47
CA LYS A 204 33.15 14.36 19.01
C LYS A 204 32.97 14.27 17.50
N ASP A 205 32.09 13.37 17.04
CA ASP A 205 31.52 13.50 15.71
C ASP A 205 30.51 14.67 15.74
N ASN A 206 30.83 15.73 15.00
CA ASN A 206 30.14 17.02 14.99
C ASN A 206 28.78 16.98 14.26
N SER A 207 28.11 15.83 14.18
CA SER A 207 26.75 15.75 13.68
C SER A 207 25.77 16.10 14.81
N LEU A 208 25.36 17.38 14.88
CA LEU A 208 24.18 17.92 15.58
C LEU A 208 23.54 16.97 16.61
N HIS A 209 23.92 17.13 17.87
CA HIS A 209 23.42 16.41 19.05
C HIS A 209 21.89 16.46 19.19
N LEU A 210 21.20 15.49 18.60
CA LEU A 210 19.96 14.97 19.18
C LEU A 210 20.37 13.85 20.14
N ILE A 211 19.95 13.96 21.39
CA ILE A 211 20.12 12.93 22.43
C ILE A 211 19.50 11.62 21.90
N LYS A 212 20.30 10.77 21.26
CA LYS A 212 19.88 9.45 20.78
C LYS A 212 20.34 8.43 21.80
N LEU A 213 19.55 8.33 22.87
CA LEU A 213 19.64 7.28 23.88
C LEU A 213 19.10 5.96 23.28
N GLU A 214 19.71 5.46 22.20
CA GLU A 214 19.32 4.18 21.59
C GLU A 214 19.77 3.03 22.52
N THR A 215 18.96 2.71 23.52
CA THR A 215 19.12 1.48 24.29
C THR A 215 18.53 0.30 23.50
N LYS A 216 19.10 -0.91 23.65
CA LYS A 216 18.58 -2.11 22.96
C LYS A 216 17.14 -2.46 23.35
N ASP A 217 16.65 -1.92 24.47
CA ASP A 217 15.38 -2.26 25.10
C ASP A 217 14.32 -1.15 24.98
N GLU A 218 14.48 -0.20 24.05
CA GLU A 218 13.48 0.87 23.88
C GLU A 218 12.10 0.34 23.44
N PRO A 219 11.00 0.89 23.99
CA PRO A 219 9.65 0.62 23.51
C PRO A 219 9.51 0.85 22.01
N ARG A 220 9.00 -0.16 21.30
CA ARG A 220 8.68 -0.05 19.87
C ARG A 220 7.21 0.29 19.67
N PRO A 221 6.86 1.09 18.64
CA PRO A 221 5.48 1.28 18.21
C PRO A 221 4.75 -0.05 17.99
N GLN A 222 3.58 -0.21 18.62
CA GLN A 222 2.71 -1.36 18.52
C GLN A 222 1.46 -1.02 17.71
N ASN A 223 1.05 -1.95 16.83
CA ASN A 223 -0.12 -1.80 15.96
C ASN A 223 -0.11 -0.48 15.15
N LYS A 224 1.08 -0.09 14.64
CA LYS A 224 1.25 1.16 13.90
C LYS A 224 0.46 1.16 12.61
N TYR A 225 -0.41 2.15 12.48
CA TYR A 225 -1.28 2.35 11.34
C TYR A 225 -0.92 3.64 10.65
N VAL A 226 -0.47 3.57 9.39
CA VAL A 226 0.02 4.72 8.63
C VAL A 226 -0.87 4.96 7.43
N ARG A 227 -1.28 6.21 7.22
CA ARG A 227 -2.08 6.66 6.08
C ARG A 227 -1.54 7.93 5.50
N ALA A 228 -1.84 8.16 4.23
CA ALA A 228 -1.64 9.44 3.58
C ALA A 228 -2.88 9.82 2.79
N THR A 229 -3.17 11.13 2.72
CA THR A 229 -4.26 11.64 1.89
C THR A 229 -3.91 12.97 1.24
N LEU A 230 -4.32 13.11 -0.03
CA LEU A 230 -4.27 14.38 -0.78
C LEU A 230 -5.58 15.18 -0.66
N LYS A 231 -6.58 14.66 0.07
CA LYS A 231 -7.90 15.30 0.24
C LYS A 231 -7.89 16.44 1.28
N GLY A 232 -6.75 16.68 1.92
CA GLY A 232 -6.54 17.77 2.86
C GLY A 232 -6.50 17.32 4.32
N LYS A 233 -6.21 18.28 5.21
CA LYS A 233 -5.99 18.04 6.63
C LYS A 233 -7.24 17.60 7.37
N ASP A 234 -8.41 18.20 7.09
CA ASP A 234 -9.67 17.83 7.77
C ASP A 234 -9.98 16.34 7.61
N VAL A 235 -9.92 15.81 6.38
CA VAL A 235 -10.14 14.38 6.11
C VAL A 235 -9.10 13.48 6.82
N ALA A 236 -7.85 13.95 6.93
CA ALA A 236 -6.82 13.21 7.63
C ALA A 236 -7.11 13.12 9.14
N PHE A 237 -7.51 14.25 9.75
CA PHE A 237 -7.81 14.31 11.17
C PHE A 237 -9.14 13.63 11.54
N GLU A 238 -10.15 13.64 10.67
CA GLU A 238 -11.39 12.86 10.85
C GLU A 238 -11.08 11.37 10.98
N ARG A 239 -10.28 10.84 10.06
CA ARG A 239 -9.83 9.43 10.11
C ARG A 239 -9.02 9.12 11.37
N VAL A 240 -8.13 10.03 11.77
CA VAL A 240 -7.33 9.84 12.99
C VAL A 240 -8.22 9.84 14.24
N ALA A 241 -9.22 10.72 14.31
CA ALA A 241 -10.16 10.74 15.43
C ALA A 241 -10.98 9.44 15.51
N GLU A 242 -11.45 8.92 14.38
CA GLU A 242 -12.12 7.61 14.30
C GLU A 242 -11.21 6.49 14.81
N GLU A 243 -9.96 6.42 14.35
CA GLU A 243 -8.99 5.40 14.78
C GLU A 243 -8.64 5.52 16.28
N VAL A 244 -8.51 6.74 16.80
CA VAL A 244 -8.23 6.97 18.23
C VAL A 244 -9.41 6.53 19.09
N GLU A 245 -10.64 6.88 18.71
CA GLU A 245 -11.84 6.49 19.44
C GLU A 245 -12.06 4.97 19.40
N GLN A 246 -11.80 4.32 18.26
CA GLN A 246 -11.87 2.87 18.13
C GLN A 246 -10.82 2.14 18.99
N ARG A 247 -9.63 2.72 19.14
CA ARG A 247 -8.51 2.13 19.89
C ARG A 247 -8.57 2.38 21.40
N ASP A 248 -9.19 3.47 21.82
CA ASP A 248 -9.26 3.91 23.21
C ASP A 248 -10.64 4.54 23.52
N PRO A 249 -11.73 3.76 23.45
CA PRO A 249 -13.09 4.27 23.64
C PRO A 249 -13.32 4.82 25.06
N ASP A 250 -12.68 4.22 26.05
CA ASP A 250 -12.80 4.62 27.46
C ASP A 250 -11.89 5.80 27.84
N LYS A 251 -11.07 6.32 26.90
CA LYS A 251 -10.12 7.42 27.11
C LYS A 251 -9.17 7.19 28.28
N SER A 252 -8.71 5.95 28.44
CA SER A 252 -7.86 5.54 29.57
C SER A 252 -6.37 5.55 29.24
N ARG A 253 -6.00 5.72 27.96
CA ARG A 253 -4.60 5.82 27.53
C ARG A 253 -4.16 7.28 27.53
N GLU A 254 -2.88 7.49 27.82
CA GLU A 254 -2.26 8.81 27.64
C GLU A 254 -2.14 9.12 26.16
N ARG A 255 -2.77 10.21 25.71
CA ARG A 255 -2.77 10.61 24.30
C ARG A 255 -1.66 11.60 24.03
N VAL A 256 -0.81 11.30 23.05
CA VAL A 256 0.29 12.16 22.61
C VAL A 256 0.10 12.47 21.14
N ALA A 257 0.08 13.76 20.78
CA ALA A 257 0.07 14.19 19.40
C ALA A 257 1.41 14.82 19.03
N LEU A 258 2.10 14.24 18.05
CA LEU A 258 3.36 14.72 17.49
C LEU A 258 3.11 15.29 16.09
N MET A 259 3.57 16.51 15.86
CA MET A 259 3.48 17.17 14.57
C MET A 259 4.61 18.17 14.41
N ASP A 260 4.82 18.66 13.19
CA ASP A 260 5.72 19.79 12.97
C ASP A 260 5.16 21.09 13.59
N GLY A 261 5.95 22.17 13.57
CA GLY A 261 5.54 23.46 14.11
C GLY A 261 4.45 24.20 13.30
N GLU A 262 3.71 23.54 12.41
CA GLU A 262 2.67 24.18 11.62
C GLU A 262 1.41 24.46 12.47
N SER A 263 1.10 25.75 12.71
CA SER A 263 -0.09 26.20 13.47
C SER A 263 -1.43 25.63 12.96
N ALA A 264 -1.53 25.28 11.67
CA ALA A 264 -2.72 24.64 11.14
C ALA A 264 -2.91 23.22 11.69
N LEU A 265 -1.84 22.45 11.90
CA LEU A 265 -1.91 21.11 12.48
C LEU A 265 -2.26 21.17 13.96
N GLU A 266 -1.67 22.12 14.70
CA GLU A 266 -1.97 22.35 16.12
C GLU A 266 -3.47 22.61 16.34
N LYS A 267 -4.04 23.56 15.60
CA LYS A 267 -5.48 23.89 15.69
C LYS A 267 -6.38 22.70 15.35
N LYS A 268 -5.97 21.86 14.40
CA LYS A 268 -6.75 20.66 14.02
C LYS A 268 -6.64 19.58 15.09
N THR A 269 -5.47 19.41 15.69
CA THR A 269 -5.27 18.48 16.81
C THR A 269 -6.20 18.85 17.96
N VAL A 270 -6.20 20.10 18.41
CA VAL A 270 -7.11 20.55 19.47
C VAL A 270 -8.59 20.37 19.11
N LYS A 271 -8.94 20.54 17.82
CA LYS A 271 -10.32 20.37 17.34
C LYS A 271 -10.77 18.90 17.31
N TYR A 272 -9.93 18.00 16.81
CA TYR A 272 -10.29 16.62 16.48
C TYR A 272 -9.88 15.60 17.56
N LEU A 273 -8.89 15.94 18.37
CA LEU A 273 -8.33 15.10 19.43
C LEU A 273 -8.33 15.90 20.76
N PRO A 274 -9.53 16.20 21.30
CA PRO A 274 -9.65 16.93 22.56
C PRO A 274 -9.23 16.10 23.78
#